data_AF-A0A1Q3HG15-F1
#
_entry.id   AF-A0A1Q3HG15-F1
#
_cell.length_a   1.000
_cell.length_b   1.000
_cell.length_c   1.000
_cell.angle_alpha   90.00
_cell.angle_beta   90.00
_cell.angle_gamma   90.00
#
_symmetry.space_group_name_H-M   'P 1'
#
loop_
_entity.id
_entity.type
_entity.pdbx_description
1 polymer ?
#
loop_
_entity_poly.entity_id
_entity_poly.type
_entity_poly.pdbx_seq_one_letter_code
_entity_poly.pdbx_strand_id
1 'polypeptide(L)'
;MTTLYELADAHPVIGRRWSQDQAPEQERILCLARDALDFIFATGQRYDFEDFFNSSDSRRLPPGGGNAELSERMDVTKRFFEKVREQPELAEEVAQSQAILDAIQYIESTGQQDAFAAYLQHVEANAPPFVVASFDTRETAQSWLANHPHPPDPASVLIANEFHDVVYDRETNLRRLPNSRALKWYLEELVEKEQPVPVASFETREEADAWWRRQSEPASRAWVRVGGEIYLAAYYPNIQHRALFPLSLAHPG
;
A
#
# COMPACT_ATOMS: atom_id res chain seq x y z
N MET A 1 -10.70 -12.90 17.42
CA MET A 1 -9.26 -13.14 17.14
C MET A 1 -9.14 -12.87 15.67
N THR A 2 -8.47 -11.80 15.25
CA THR A 2 -8.46 -11.43 13.84
C THR A 2 -7.35 -12.18 13.11
N THR A 3 -7.75 -13.05 12.21
CA THR A 3 -6.93 -13.78 11.24
C THR A 3 -6.83 -12.97 9.93
N LEU A 4 -5.96 -13.40 9.00
CA LEU A 4 -5.92 -12.79 7.65
C LEU A 4 -7.30 -12.74 6.99
N TYR A 5 -8.05 -13.84 7.07
CA TYR A 5 -9.38 -13.90 6.46
C TYR A 5 -10.24 -12.78 7.03
N GLU A 6 -10.18 -12.52 8.34
CA GLU A 6 -10.94 -11.43 8.97
C GLU A 6 -10.40 -10.03 8.62
N LEU A 7 -9.09 -9.85 8.35
CA LEU A 7 -8.53 -8.60 7.83
C LEU A 7 -8.99 -8.30 6.39
N ALA A 8 -8.91 -9.29 5.50
CA ALA A 8 -9.36 -9.15 4.12
C ALA A 8 -10.89 -8.98 4.06
N ASP A 9 -11.62 -9.75 4.87
CA ASP A 9 -13.07 -9.74 4.99
C ASP A 9 -13.61 -8.53 5.77
N ALA A 10 -12.75 -7.62 6.25
CA ALA A 10 -13.17 -6.35 6.83
C ALA A 10 -13.59 -5.31 5.76
N HIS A 11 -13.11 -5.42 4.53
CA HIS A 11 -13.49 -4.49 3.44
C HIS A 11 -15.01 -4.43 3.16
N PRO A 12 -15.78 -5.55 3.19
CA PRO A 12 -17.23 -5.53 3.06
C PRO A 12 -17.99 -4.62 4.03
N VAL A 13 -17.62 -4.51 5.32
CA VAL A 13 -18.32 -3.59 6.24
C VAL A 13 -18.12 -2.14 5.83
N ILE A 14 -16.92 -1.81 5.35
CA ILE A 14 -16.58 -0.49 4.83
C ILE A 14 -17.40 -0.22 3.57
N GLY A 15 -17.40 -1.15 2.61
CA GLY A 15 -18.13 -1.02 1.34
C GLY A 15 -19.65 -0.88 1.53
N ARG A 16 -20.25 -1.65 2.45
CA ARG A 16 -21.68 -1.52 2.77
C ARG A 16 -22.00 -0.15 3.35
N ARG A 17 -21.23 0.30 4.34
CA ARG A 17 -21.45 1.62 4.94
C ARG A 17 -21.17 2.74 3.94
N TRP A 18 -20.22 2.57 3.02
CA TRP A 18 -19.99 3.52 1.93
C TRP A 18 -21.21 3.65 1.00
N SER A 19 -21.93 2.55 0.75
CA SER A 19 -23.10 2.54 -0.13
C SER A 19 -24.36 3.18 0.47
N GLN A 20 -24.38 3.40 1.79
CA GLN A 20 -25.43 4.16 2.48
C GLN A 20 -25.05 5.65 2.41
N ASP A 21 -25.98 6.54 2.08
CA ASP A 21 -25.70 7.98 1.94
C ASP A 21 -25.01 8.53 3.21
N GLN A 22 -23.74 8.97 3.09
CA GLN A 22 -22.89 9.32 4.23
C GLN A 22 -22.61 10.82 4.34
N ALA A 23 -22.56 11.30 5.57
CA ALA A 23 -21.98 12.60 5.85
C ALA A 23 -20.47 12.59 5.48
N PRO A 24 -19.91 13.71 4.98
CA PRO A 24 -18.48 13.78 4.60
C PRO A 24 -17.49 13.38 5.70
N GLU A 25 -17.87 13.53 6.97
CA GLU A 25 -17.07 13.08 8.11
C GLU A 25 -16.96 11.55 8.18
N GLN A 26 -18.05 10.84 7.89
CA GLN A 26 -18.05 9.39 7.88
C GLN A 26 -17.28 8.82 6.68
N GLU A 27 -17.31 9.50 5.53
CA GLU A 27 -16.45 9.13 4.38
C GLU A 27 -14.97 9.10 4.78
N ARG A 28 -14.49 10.12 5.51
CA ARG A 28 -13.09 10.18 5.99
C ARG A 28 -12.75 9.04 6.95
N ILE A 29 -13.69 8.68 7.83
CA ILE A 29 -13.53 7.55 8.77
C ILE A 29 -13.41 6.24 7.99
N LEU A 30 -14.30 6.01 7.02
CA LEU A 30 -14.31 4.80 6.20
C LEU A 30 -13.05 4.70 5.32
N CYS A 31 -12.59 5.82 4.74
CA CYS A 31 -11.30 5.88 4.03
C CYS A 31 -10.14 5.48 4.94
N LEU A 32 -10.02 6.09 6.13
CA LEU A 32 -8.92 5.78 7.04
C LEU A 32 -8.92 4.30 7.46
N ALA A 33 -10.10 3.72 7.71
CA ALA A 33 -10.21 2.30 8.04
C ALA A 33 -9.77 1.40 6.90
N ARG A 34 -10.17 1.70 5.67
CA ARG A 34 -9.70 0.98 4.47
C ARG A 34 -8.19 1.11 4.35
N ASP A 35 -7.67 2.34 4.40
CA ASP A 35 -6.26 2.61 4.18
C ASP A 35 -5.38 1.99 5.29
N ALA A 36 -5.88 1.85 6.52
CA ALA A 36 -5.18 1.15 7.59
C ALA A 36 -5.04 -0.36 7.32
N LEU A 37 -6.08 -0.99 6.76
CA LEU A 37 -6.01 -2.39 6.31
C LEU A 37 -5.05 -2.51 5.14
N ASP A 38 -5.23 -1.68 4.12
CA ASP A 38 -4.41 -1.69 2.91
C ASP A 38 -2.93 -1.37 3.22
N PHE A 39 -2.63 -0.55 4.23
CA PHE A 39 -1.26 -0.30 4.67
C PHE A 39 -0.55 -1.57 5.13
N ILE A 40 -1.21 -2.39 5.97
CA ILE A 40 -0.66 -3.66 6.46
C ILE A 40 -0.38 -4.61 5.28
N PHE A 41 -1.31 -4.68 4.33
CA PHE A 41 -1.14 -5.50 3.12
C PHE A 41 -0.09 -4.93 2.17
N ALA A 42 -0.05 -3.63 1.91
CA ALA A 42 0.89 -3.02 0.98
C ALA A 42 2.34 -3.10 1.46
N THR A 43 2.54 -3.18 2.78
CA THR A 43 3.86 -3.27 3.42
C THR A 43 4.26 -4.71 3.78
N GLY A 44 3.40 -5.69 3.53
CA GLY A 44 3.67 -7.11 3.79
C GLY A 44 3.80 -7.50 5.24
N GLN A 45 3.03 -6.84 6.10
CA GLN A 45 3.09 -7.04 7.54
C GLN A 45 2.09 -8.09 8.04
N ARG A 46 1.59 -8.97 7.19
CA ARG A 46 0.60 -9.98 7.57
C ARG A 46 1.03 -10.78 8.80
N TYR A 47 2.20 -11.40 8.72
CA TYR A 47 2.64 -12.31 9.77
C TYR A 47 3.06 -11.56 11.02
N ASP A 48 3.67 -10.39 10.88
CA ASP A 48 4.01 -9.52 12.01
C ASP A 48 2.75 -9.04 12.75
N PHE A 49 1.67 -8.73 12.01
CA PHE A 49 0.36 -8.43 12.57
C PHE A 49 -0.24 -9.62 13.32
N GLU A 50 -0.26 -10.81 12.70
CA GLU A 50 -0.76 -12.03 13.36
C GLU A 50 0.04 -12.34 14.64
N ASP A 51 1.36 -12.27 14.57
CA ASP A 51 2.27 -12.57 15.68
C ASP A 51 2.15 -11.54 16.81
N PHE A 52 1.93 -10.27 16.47
CA PHE A 52 1.65 -9.21 17.44
C PHE A 52 0.43 -9.55 18.30
N PHE A 53 -0.68 -9.99 17.70
CA PHE A 53 -1.89 -10.33 18.45
C PHE A 53 -1.84 -11.71 19.13
N ASN A 54 -0.95 -12.60 18.68
CA ASN A 54 -0.70 -13.89 19.31
C ASN A 54 0.25 -13.79 20.53
N SER A 55 1.09 -12.76 20.59
CA SER A 55 2.00 -12.52 21.70
C SER A 55 1.30 -11.86 22.90
N SER A 56 1.47 -12.46 24.07
CA SER A 56 0.88 -12.00 25.34
C SER A 56 1.39 -10.62 25.80
N ASP A 57 2.61 -10.24 25.40
CA ASP A 57 3.30 -9.02 25.85
C ASP A 57 2.98 -7.80 24.96
N SER A 58 2.57 -8.02 23.72
CA SER A 58 2.36 -6.96 22.71
C SER A 58 1.17 -6.06 23.01
N ARG A 59 0.14 -6.56 23.72
CA ARG A 59 -1.08 -5.80 24.08
C ARG A 59 -0.86 -4.70 25.12
N ARG A 60 0.37 -4.51 25.60
CA ARG A 60 0.71 -3.52 26.64
C ARG A 60 1.68 -2.44 26.17
N LEU A 61 2.05 -2.43 24.88
CA LEU A 61 2.88 -1.38 24.35
C LEU A 61 2.08 -0.07 24.33
N PRO A 62 2.54 0.99 25.01
CA PRO A 62 1.91 2.30 24.89
C PRO A 62 2.02 2.75 23.42
N PRO A 63 1.04 3.51 22.90
CA PRO A 63 1.13 4.05 21.56
C PRO A 63 2.46 4.81 21.41
N GLY A 64 3.20 4.50 20.35
CA GLY A 64 4.43 5.22 20.02
C GLY A 64 4.12 6.69 19.80
N GLY A 65 5.01 7.59 20.20
CA GLY A 65 4.88 9.02 19.85
C GLY A 65 4.88 9.19 18.32
N GLY A 66 3.98 10.01 17.79
CA GLY A 66 3.80 10.16 16.34
C GLY A 66 2.97 11.39 15.96
N ASN A 67 2.59 11.46 14.68
CA ASN A 67 1.77 12.55 14.12
C ASN A 67 0.44 12.74 14.88
N ALA A 68 0.33 13.85 15.63
CA ALA A 68 -0.82 14.13 16.49
C ALA A 68 -2.16 14.24 15.74
N GLU A 69 -2.15 14.79 14.52
CA GLU A 69 -3.35 14.90 13.69
C GLU A 69 -3.82 13.51 13.23
N LEU A 70 -2.88 12.67 12.80
CA LEU A 70 -3.20 11.28 12.42
C LEU A 70 -3.69 10.48 13.63
N SER A 71 -3.09 10.65 14.81
CA SER A 71 -3.56 10.01 16.04
C SER A 71 -5.00 10.41 16.38
N GLU A 72 -5.36 11.68 16.26
CA GLU A 72 -6.74 12.12 16.48
C GLU A 72 -7.71 11.49 15.47
N ARG A 73 -7.33 11.43 14.19
CA ARG A 73 -8.12 10.74 13.15
C ARG A 73 -8.30 9.25 13.46
N MET A 74 -7.24 8.58 13.90
CA MET A 74 -7.27 7.16 14.29
C MET A 74 -8.17 6.93 15.52
N ASP A 75 -8.13 7.83 16.52
CA ASP A 75 -9.02 7.79 17.68
C ASP A 75 -10.49 7.95 17.31
N VAL A 76 -10.82 8.87 16.39
CA VAL A 76 -12.18 9.05 15.89
C VAL A 76 -12.65 7.78 15.15
N THR A 77 -11.81 7.22 14.29
CA THR A 77 -12.13 5.99 13.56
C THR A 77 -12.31 4.80 14.50
N LYS A 78 -11.48 4.65 15.54
CA LYS A 78 -11.65 3.61 16.57
C LYS A 78 -13.02 3.72 17.25
N ARG A 79 -13.39 4.91 17.75
CA ARG A 79 -14.69 5.11 18.42
C ARG A 79 -15.87 4.78 17.51
N PHE A 80 -15.76 5.08 16.21
CA PHE A 80 -16.78 4.72 15.24
C PHE A 80 -16.94 3.19 15.13
N PHE A 81 -15.85 2.46 14.91
CA PHE A 81 -15.91 1.00 14.76
C PHE A 81 -16.15 0.24 16.08
N GLU A 82 -15.82 0.84 17.23
CA GLU A 82 -16.27 0.34 18.54
C GLU A 82 -17.80 0.37 18.64
N LYS A 83 -18.43 1.48 18.24
CA LYS A 83 -19.89 1.60 18.20
C LYS A 83 -20.53 0.62 17.21
N VAL A 84 -19.96 0.45 16.02
CA VAL A 84 -20.45 -0.54 15.03
C VAL A 84 -20.36 -1.96 15.60
N ARG A 85 -19.27 -2.29 16.30
CA ARG A 85 -19.10 -3.60 16.96
C ARG A 85 -20.11 -3.82 18.10
N GLU A 86 -20.43 -2.78 18.87
CA GLU A 86 -21.41 -2.84 19.97
C GLU A 86 -22.86 -2.91 19.48
N GLN A 87 -23.15 -2.30 18.32
CA GLN A 87 -24.48 -2.22 17.73
C GLN A 87 -24.44 -2.68 16.27
N PRO A 88 -24.14 -3.97 16.02
CA PRO A 88 -23.98 -4.47 14.66
C PRO A 88 -25.34 -4.60 13.95
N GLU A 89 -25.38 -4.25 12.66
CA GLU A 89 -26.56 -4.52 11.83
C GLU A 89 -26.59 -5.98 11.35
N LEU A 90 -25.40 -6.58 11.16
CA LEU A 90 -25.20 -7.98 10.78
C LEU A 90 -24.18 -8.63 11.71
N ALA A 91 -24.34 -9.93 11.97
CA ALA A 91 -23.44 -10.67 12.87
C ALA A 91 -21.95 -10.61 12.45
N GLU A 92 -21.68 -10.55 11.14
CA GLU A 92 -20.32 -10.43 10.59
C GLU A 92 -19.66 -9.08 10.90
N GLU A 93 -20.44 -8.00 11.13
CA GLU A 93 -19.88 -6.67 11.40
C GLU A 93 -19.09 -6.62 12.71
N VAL A 94 -19.37 -7.52 13.65
CA VAL A 94 -18.62 -7.62 14.90
C VAL A 94 -17.18 -8.01 14.61
N ALA A 95 -16.96 -9.04 13.80
CA ALA A 95 -15.62 -9.52 13.44
C ALA A 95 -14.91 -8.52 12.52
N GLN A 96 -15.62 -7.96 11.54
CA GLN A 96 -15.07 -7.00 10.59
C GLN A 96 -14.65 -5.69 11.27
N SER A 97 -15.47 -5.18 12.19
CA SER A 97 -15.12 -3.99 12.98
C SER A 97 -13.96 -4.28 13.92
N GLN A 98 -13.91 -5.48 14.53
CA GLN A 98 -12.76 -5.87 15.35
C GLN A 98 -11.46 -5.88 14.54
N ALA A 99 -11.48 -6.38 13.31
CA ALA A 99 -10.30 -6.41 12.45
C ALA A 99 -9.74 -5.01 12.16
N ILE A 100 -10.63 -4.03 11.93
CA ILE A 100 -10.25 -2.63 11.73
C ILE A 100 -9.64 -2.03 13.00
N LEU A 101 -10.25 -2.30 14.16
CA LEU A 101 -9.72 -1.85 15.45
C LEU A 101 -8.34 -2.44 15.73
N ASP A 102 -8.15 -3.73 15.45
CA ASP A 102 -6.88 -4.43 15.60
C ASP A 102 -5.81 -3.85 14.64
N ALA A 103 -6.17 -3.53 13.39
CA ALA A 103 -5.27 -2.88 12.44
C ALA A 103 -4.77 -1.52 12.94
N ILE A 104 -5.66 -0.68 13.42
CA ILE A 104 -5.29 0.63 13.98
C ILE A 104 -4.43 0.46 15.23
N GLN A 105 -4.82 -0.44 16.14
CA GLN A 105 -4.05 -0.72 17.35
C GLN A 105 -2.64 -1.21 17.03
N TYR A 106 -2.49 -2.09 16.04
CA TYR A 106 -1.19 -2.59 15.60
C TYR A 106 -0.28 -1.45 15.13
N ILE A 107 -0.79 -0.58 14.25
CA ILE A 107 -0.03 0.57 13.73
C ILE A 107 0.44 1.49 14.88
N GLU A 108 -0.44 1.81 15.82
CA GLU A 108 -0.10 2.67 16.96
C GLU A 108 0.89 2.02 17.93
N SER A 109 0.68 0.74 18.27
CA SER A 109 1.47 0.02 19.27
C SER A 109 2.87 -0.32 18.77
N THR A 110 3.06 -0.40 17.46
CA THR A 110 4.35 -0.64 16.82
C THR A 110 5.07 0.63 16.38
N GLY A 111 4.48 1.82 16.63
CA GLY A 111 5.10 3.11 16.32
C GLY A 111 5.15 3.43 14.82
N GLN A 112 4.21 2.89 14.04
CA GLN A 112 4.21 3.00 12.57
C GLN A 112 3.43 4.19 12.02
N GLN A 113 3.06 5.16 12.86
CA GLN A 113 2.20 6.29 12.44
C GLN A 113 2.85 7.13 11.33
N ASP A 114 4.16 7.36 11.36
CA ASP A 114 4.83 8.13 10.31
C ASP A 114 4.89 7.37 8.98
N ALA A 115 5.11 6.05 9.02
CA ALA A 115 5.06 5.19 7.85
C ALA A 115 3.64 5.13 7.26
N PHE A 116 2.63 5.04 8.13
CA PHE A 116 1.23 5.09 7.72
C PHE A 116 0.85 6.46 7.14
N ALA A 117 1.33 7.57 7.71
CA ALA A 117 1.13 8.90 7.16
C ALA A 117 1.74 9.04 5.75
N ALA A 118 2.94 8.52 5.53
CA ALA A 118 3.57 8.49 4.21
C ALA A 118 2.78 7.63 3.21
N TYR A 119 2.20 6.51 3.67
CA TYR A 119 1.31 5.69 2.86
C TYR A 119 0.01 6.43 2.49
N LEU A 120 -0.60 7.17 3.42
CA LEU A 120 -1.79 7.99 3.12
C LEU A 120 -1.49 9.03 2.04
N GLN A 121 -0.33 9.71 2.13
CA GLN A 121 0.11 10.65 1.08
C GLN A 121 0.30 9.98 -0.29
N HIS A 122 0.78 8.73 -0.29
CA HIS A 122 0.92 7.93 -1.51
C HIS A 122 -0.44 7.64 -2.15
N VAL A 123 -1.44 7.24 -1.35
CA VAL A 123 -2.82 7.01 -1.81
C VAL A 123 -3.47 8.30 -2.31
N GLU A 124 -3.36 9.40 -1.55
CA GLU A 124 -3.91 10.71 -1.92
C GLU A 124 -3.31 11.25 -3.23
N ALA A 125 -2.04 10.99 -3.49
CA ALA A 125 -1.37 11.35 -4.74
C ALA A 125 -1.78 10.48 -5.94
N ASN A 126 -2.63 9.46 -5.74
CA ASN A 126 -2.92 8.41 -6.72
C ASN A 126 -1.63 7.85 -7.32
N ALA A 127 -0.64 7.58 -6.46
CA ALA A 127 0.69 7.15 -6.86
C ALA A 127 0.67 5.71 -7.46
N PRO A 128 1.73 5.28 -8.17
CA PRO A 128 1.81 3.92 -8.70
C PRO A 128 1.77 2.87 -7.58
N PRO A 129 1.41 1.60 -7.86
CA PRO A 129 1.24 0.59 -6.83
C PRO A 129 2.44 0.52 -5.87
N PHE A 130 2.15 0.45 -4.57
CA PHE A 130 3.15 0.51 -3.52
C PHE A 130 4.15 -0.65 -3.61
N VAL A 131 5.44 -0.38 -3.40
CA VAL A 131 6.50 -1.40 -3.43
C VAL A 131 7.40 -1.26 -2.22
N VAL A 132 7.85 -2.37 -1.64
CA VAL A 132 8.65 -2.39 -0.41
C VAL A 132 10.15 -2.47 -0.65
N ALA A 133 10.57 -2.86 -1.86
CA ALA A 133 11.98 -2.93 -2.25
C ALA A 133 12.14 -2.85 -3.77
N SER A 134 13.35 -2.52 -4.22
CA SER A 134 13.76 -2.56 -5.63
C SER A 134 15.10 -3.25 -5.78
N PHE A 135 15.27 -4.02 -6.85
CA PHE A 135 16.47 -4.77 -7.18
C PHE A 135 16.81 -4.59 -8.66
N ASP A 136 18.09 -4.52 -8.98
CA ASP A 136 18.54 -4.43 -10.38
C ASP A 136 18.41 -5.78 -11.10
N THR A 137 18.53 -6.90 -10.39
CA THR A 137 18.53 -8.26 -10.98
C THR A 137 17.67 -9.24 -10.20
N ARG A 138 17.23 -10.29 -10.89
CA ARG A 138 16.42 -11.36 -10.32
C ARG A 138 17.21 -12.17 -9.29
N GLU A 139 18.50 -12.39 -9.54
CA GLU A 139 19.39 -13.12 -8.64
C GLU A 139 19.52 -12.41 -7.30
N THR A 140 19.67 -11.08 -7.31
CA THR A 140 19.75 -10.28 -6.08
C THR A 140 18.43 -10.30 -5.33
N ALA A 141 17.29 -10.16 -6.02
CA ALA A 141 15.97 -10.22 -5.41
C ALA A 141 15.68 -11.60 -4.79
N GLN A 142 16.03 -12.68 -5.48
CA GLN A 142 15.89 -14.05 -4.96
C GLN A 142 16.79 -14.29 -3.76
N SER A 143 18.03 -13.80 -3.79
CA SER A 143 18.96 -13.89 -2.66
C SER A 143 18.45 -13.11 -1.45
N TRP A 144 17.90 -11.92 -1.68
CA TRP A 144 17.24 -11.14 -0.63
C TRP A 144 16.09 -11.93 0.00
N LEU A 145 15.16 -12.42 -0.82
CA LEU A 145 13.98 -13.14 -0.32
C LEU A 145 14.36 -14.44 0.42
N ALA A 146 15.36 -15.18 -0.07
CA ALA A 146 15.83 -16.41 0.55
C ALA A 146 16.44 -16.18 1.93
N ASN A 147 17.14 -15.06 2.12
CA ASN A 147 17.81 -14.72 3.38
C ASN A 147 16.98 -13.81 4.31
N HIS A 148 15.81 -13.36 3.86
CA HIS A 148 14.97 -12.48 4.66
C HIS A 148 14.40 -13.22 5.88
N PRO A 149 14.59 -12.74 7.12
CA PRO A 149 14.13 -13.46 8.31
C PRO A 149 12.59 -13.53 8.37
N HIS A 150 11.92 -12.43 8.02
CA HIS A 150 10.46 -12.30 8.00
C HIS A 150 10.02 -11.72 6.65
N PRO A 151 9.94 -12.51 5.57
CA PRO A 151 9.58 -11.99 4.24
C PRO A 151 8.28 -11.19 4.27
N PRO A 152 8.22 -10.00 3.65
CA PRO A 152 7.01 -9.21 3.61
C PRO A 152 5.97 -9.90 2.73
N ASP A 153 4.81 -10.25 3.27
CA ASP A 153 3.71 -10.91 2.56
C ASP A 153 2.33 -10.35 3.00
N PRO A 154 1.40 -10.16 2.04
CA PRO A 154 1.69 -9.94 0.63
C PRO A 154 2.49 -8.65 0.46
N ALA A 155 3.33 -8.50 -0.56
CA ALA A 155 3.93 -7.20 -0.88
C ALA A 155 4.30 -7.16 -2.35
N SER A 156 4.68 -5.99 -2.87
CA SER A 156 5.27 -5.88 -4.21
C SER A 156 6.70 -5.36 -4.14
N VAL A 157 7.54 -5.83 -5.06
CA VAL A 157 8.90 -5.34 -5.26
C VAL A 157 9.14 -5.04 -6.72
N LEU A 158 10.15 -4.22 -7.01
CA LEU A 158 10.63 -3.99 -8.36
C LEU A 158 11.87 -4.86 -8.61
N ILE A 159 11.91 -5.54 -9.75
CA ILE A 159 13.10 -6.25 -10.24
C ILE A 159 13.36 -5.73 -11.64
N ALA A 160 14.49 -5.06 -11.87
CA ALA A 160 14.81 -4.40 -13.13
C ALA A 160 13.69 -3.45 -13.62
N ASN A 161 13.01 -2.77 -12.69
CA ASN A 161 11.81 -1.95 -12.95
C ASN A 161 10.61 -2.73 -13.52
N GLU A 162 10.51 -4.02 -13.26
CA GLU A 162 9.27 -4.79 -13.44
C GLU A 162 8.65 -5.10 -12.07
N PHE A 163 7.32 -5.11 -11.99
CA PHE A 163 6.62 -5.42 -10.75
C PHE A 163 6.58 -6.93 -10.50
N HIS A 164 6.89 -7.32 -9.27
CA HIS A 164 6.77 -8.69 -8.78
C HIS A 164 6.05 -8.71 -7.45
N ASP A 165 5.19 -9.71 -7.25
CA ASP A 165 4.58 -9.95 -5.95
C ASP A 165 5.54 -10.76 -5.09
N VAL A 166 5.61 -10.46 -3.80
CA VAL A 166 6.24 -11.31 -2.80
C VAL A 166 5.19 -12.28 -2.31
N VAL A 167 5.46 -13.57 -2.51
CA VAL A 167 4.62 -14.65 -2.00
C VAL A 167 5.44 -15.44 -0.99
N TYR A 168 5.00 -15.39 0.26
CA TYR A 168 5.60 -16.15 1.35
C TYR A 168 4.55 -16.92 2.14
N ASP A 169 4.78 -18.22 2.28
CA ASP A 169 4.01 -19.08 3.17
C ASP A 169 4.94 -19.55 4.30
N ARG A 170 4.64 -19.15 5.54
CA ARG A 170 5.44 -19.50 6.71
C ARG A 170 5.42 -20.99 7.06
N GLU A 171 4.33 -21.70 6.76
CA GLU A 171 4.15 -23.11 7.14
C GLU A 171 4.99 -24.03 6.27
N THR A 172 5.01 -23.74 4.97
CA THR A 172 5.80 -24.50 3.98
C THR A 172 7.17 -23.87 3.72
N ASN A 173 7.41 -22.68 4.27
CA ASN A 173 8.53 -21.79 3.95
C ASN A 173 8.66 -21.54 2.43
N LEU A 174 7.54 -21.56 1.70
CA LEU A 174 7.52 -21.26 0.27
C LEU A 174 7.82 -19.79 0.07
N ARG A 175 8.77 -19.48 -0.82
CA ARG A 175 9.19 -18.12 -1.13
C ARG A 175 9.26 -17.93 -2.64
N ARG A 176 8.47 -17.00 -3.20
CA ARG A 176 8.41 -16.76 -4.64
C ARG A 176 8.28 -15.27 -4.97
N LEU A 177 8.72 -14.94 -6.19
CA LEU A 177 8.63 -13.62 -6.81
C LEU A 177 7.98 -13.70 -8.21
N PRO A 178 6.70 -14.10 -8.32
CA PRO A 178 6.00 -14.07 -9.61
C PRO A 178 5.89 -12.65 -10.16
N ASN A 179 5.84 -12.52 -11.48
CA ASN A 179 5.58 -11.23 -12.12
C ASN A 179 4.15 -10.78 -11.79
N SER A 180 4.00 -9.51 -11.44
CA SER A 180 2.73 -8.89 -11.10
C SER A 180 2.17 -8.09 -12.27
N ARG A 181 0.84 -8.04 -12.35
CA ARG A 181 0.12 -7.20 -13.33
C ARG A 181 -0.39 -5.88 -12.72
N ALA A 182 -0.05 -5.60 -11.46
CA ALA A 182 -0.52 -4.42 -10.73
C ALA A 182 -0.29 -3.12 -11.51
N LEU A 183 0.93 -2.92 -12.04
CA LEU A 183 1.25 -1.72 -12.82
C LEU A 183 0.42 -1.60 -14.11
N LYS A 184 0.17 -2.72 -14.79
CA LYS A 184 -0.64 -2.71 -16.01
C LYS A 184 -2.05 -2.19 -15.70
N TRP A 185 -2.70 -2.79 -14.71
CA TRP A 185 -4.06 -2.40 -14.31
C TRP A 185 -4.12 -0.95 -13.83
N TYR A 186 -3.11 -0.53 -13.06
CA TYR A 186 -2.97 0.85 -12.64
C TYR A 186 -2.87 1.81 -13.83
N LEU A 187 -2.04 1.49 -14.84
CA LEU A 187 -1.91 2.34 -16.03
C LEU A 187 -3.21 2.38 -16.85
N GLU A 188 -3.90 1.25 -17.02
CA GLU A 188 -5.22 1.17 -17.70
C GLU A 188 -6.24 2.07 -17.00
N GLU A 189 -6.40 1.93 -15.68
CA GLU A 189 -7.33 2.75 -14.89
C GLU A 189 -6.92 4.24 -14.92
N LEU A 190 -5.61 4.51 -14.88
CA LEU A 190 -5.12 5.87 -14.87
C LEU A 190 -5.45 6.59 -16.18
N VAL A 191 -5.23 5.97 -17.33
CA VAL A 191 -5.56 6.61 -18.62
C VAL A 191 -7.05 6.74 -18.89
N GLU A 192 -7.89 5.91 -18.26
CA GLU A 192 -9.34 6.06 -18.29
C GLU A 192 -9.80 7.31 -17.50
N LYS A 193 -9.12 7.63 -16.39
CA LYS A 193 -9.46 8.75 -15.52
C LYS A 193 -8.80 10.07 -15.92
N GLU A 194 -7.60 10.03 -16.46
CA GLU A 194 -6.82 11.21 -16.82
C GLU A 194 -6.13 11.05 -18.18
N GLN A 195 -6.06 12.16 -18.93
CA GLN A 195 -5.34 12.16 -20.19
C GLN A 195 -3.83 12.20 -19.92
N PRO A 196 -3.01 11.32 -20.54
CA PRO A 196 -1.57 11.30 -20.32
C PRO A 196 -0.90 12.47 -21.05
N VAL A 197 -0.77 13.61 -20.36
CA VAL A 197 -0.16 14.84 -20.89
C VAL A 197 1.31 14.92 -20.44
N PRO A 198 2.29 14.73 -21.34
CA PRO A 198 3.70 14.75 -20.96
C PRO A 198 4.15 16.14 -20.49
N VAL A 199 4.80 16.20 -19.32
CA VAL A 199 5.38 17.44 -18.77
C VAL A 199 6.78 17.74 -19.32
N ALA A 200 7.42 16.72 -19.90
CA ALA A 200 8.73 16.81 -20.52
C ALA A 200 8.84 15.83 -21.69
N SER A 201 9.75 16.10 -22.63
CA SER A 201 10.01 15.25 -23.80
C SER A 201 11.52 15.08 -24.01
N PHE A 202 11.93 13.86 -24.33
CA PHE A 202 13.32 13.43 -24.50
C PHE A 202 13.45 12.54 -25.74
N GLU A 203 14.63 12.52 -26.34
CA GLU A 203 14.91 11.62 -27.47
C GLU A 203 15.22 10.20 -26.99
N THR A 204 15.90 10.09 -25.84
CA THR A 204 16.38 8.81 -25.30
C THR A 204 15.90 8.55 -23.87
N ARG A 205 15.86 7.27 -23.48
CA ARG A 205 15.47 6.85 -22.12
C ARG A 205 16.48 7.33 -21.09
N GLU A 206 17.76 7.31 -21.44
CA GLU A 206 18.86 7.74 -20.59
C GLU A 206 18.74 9.24 -20.23
N GLU A 207 18.33 10.08 -21.18
CA GLU A 207 18.06 11.50 -20.94
C GLU A 207 16.89 11.71 -19.98
N ALA A 208 15.80 10.97 -20.18
CA ALA A 208 14.63 11.02 -19.32
C ALA A 208 14.95 10.55 -17.90
N ASP A 209 15.69 9.45 -17.76
CA ASP A 209 16.15 8.93 -16.46
C ASP A 209 17.07 9.95 -15.76
N ALA A 210 18.01 10.55 -16.49
CA ALA A 210 18.88 11.59 -15.94
C ALA A 210 18.11 12.85 -15.53
N TRP A 211 17.08 13.25 -16.27
CA TRP A 211 16.18 14.33 -15.89
C TRP A 211 15.41 13.99 -14.61
N TRP A 212 14.80 12.81 -14.55
CA TRP A 212 14.00 12.40 -13.40
C TRP A 212 14.86 12.26 -12.13
N ARG A 213 16.10 11.78 -12.28
CA ARG A 213 17.07 11.68 -11.19
C ARG A 213 17.55 13.03 -10.65
N ARG A 214 17.48 14.10 -11.44
CA ARG A 214 17.91 15.46 -11.02
C ARG A 214 16.85 16.21 -10.23
N GLN A 215 15.61 15.74 -10.21
CA GLN A 215 14.55 16.37 -9.41
C GLN A 215 14.87 16.19 -7.92
N SER A 216 14.93 17.28 -7.15
CA SER A 216 15.16 17.23 -5.70
C SER A 216 13.91 16.76 -4.95
N GLU A 217 12.73 17.23 -5.39
CA GLU A 217 11.42 16.88 -4.85
C GLU A 217 10.49 16.48 -6.01
N PRO A 218 10.69 15.29 -6.60
CA PRO A 218 9.81 14.84 -7.67
C PRO A 218 8.40 14.58 -7.13
N ALA A 219 7.40 14.90 -7.94
CA ALA A 219 6.05 14.38 -7.72
C ALA A 219 6.08 12.84 -7.69
N SER A 220 5.11 12.22 -7.00
CA SER A 220 4.99 10.75 -6.95
C SER A 220 4.92 10.12 -8.34
N ARG A 221 4.38 10.87 -9.32
CA ARG A 221 4.37 10.49 -10.72
C ARG A 221 4.32 11.69 -11.67
N ALA A 222 4.80 11.51 -12.90
CA ALA A 222 4.67 12.45 -14.00
C ALA A 222 4.64 11.72 -15.35
N TRP A 223 3.84 12.22 -16.30
CA TRP A 223 3.92 11.74 -17.68
C TRP A 223 5.10 12.40 -18.39
N VAL A 224 5.88 11.61 -19.12
CA VAL A 224 6.98 12.10 -19.97
C VAL A 224 6.92 11.45 -21.34
N ARG A 225 7.49 12.10 -22.36
CA ARG A 225 7.62 11.53 -23.70
C ARG A 225 9.07 11.16 -23.95
N VAL A 226 9.31 9.96 -24.46
CA VAL A 226 10.65 9.45 -24.77
C VAL A 226 10.60 8.77 -26.12
N GLY A 227 11.39 9.26 -27.09
CA GLY A 227 11.47 8.64 -28.42
C GLY A 227 10.11 8.48 -29.12
N GLY A 228 9.15 9.36 -28.85
CA GLY A 228 7.79 9.32 -29.39
C GLY A 228 6.77 8.48 -28.59
N GLU A 229 7.20 7.68 -27.63
CA GLU A 229 6.33 6.94 -26.70
C GLU A 229 6.11 7.71 -25.40
N ILE A 230 4.95 7.54 -24.76
CA ILE A 230 4.65 8.13 -23.44
C ILE A 230 5.07 7.14 -22.34
N TYR A 231 5.72 7.66 -21.31
CA TYR A 231 6.15 6.93 -20.12
C TYR A 231 5.55 7.57 -18.87
N LEU A 232 5.23 6.75 -17.88
CA LEU A 232 4.99 7.18 -16.52
C LEU A 232 6.33 7.19 -15.77
N ALA A 233 6.81 8.38 -15.42
CA ALA A 233 7.89 8.55 -14.47
C ALA A 233 7.33 8.42 -13.05
N ALA A 234 7.81 7.45 -12.28
CA ALA A 234 7.37 7.13 -10.95
C ALA A 234 8.48 7.41 -9.92
N TYR A 235 8.08 7.91 -8.75
CA TYR A 235 8.95 8.02 -7.59
C TYR A 235 8.32 7.28 -6.41
N TYR A 236 9.14 6.44 -5.76
CA TYR A 236 8.78 5.68 -4.57
C TYR A 236 9.61 6.20 -3.39
N PRO A 237 9.10 7.17 -2.60
CA PRO A 237 9.86 7.82 -1.54
C PRO A 237 10.33 6.84 -0.46
N ASN A 238 9.50 5.85 -0.14
CA ASN A 238 9.75 4.85 0.91
C ASN A 238 11.00 3.99 0.64
N ILE A 239 11.32 3.74 -0.63
CA ILE A 239 12.54 3.02 -1.05
C ILE A 239 13.53 3.90 -1.81
N GLN A 240 13.26 5.20 -1.87
CA GLN A 240 14.02 6.20 -2.63
C GLN A 240 14.30 5.79 -4.09
N HIS A 241 13.34 5.10 -4.72
CA HIS A 241 13.51 4.53 -6.05
C HIS A 241 12.78 5.34 -7.12
N ARG A 242 13.35 5.35 -8.32
CA ARG A 242 12.80 6.05 -9.48
C ARG A 242 12.76 5.11 -10.67
N ALA A 243 11.62 5.07 -11.35
CA ALA A 243 11.40 4.19 -12.50
C ALA A 243 10.64 4.91 -13.62
N LEU A 244 10.90 4.49 -14.86
CA LEU A 244 10.14 4.89 -16.04
C LEU A 244 9.41 3.67 -16.58
N PHE A 245 8.09 3.78 -16.71
CA PHE A 245 7.23 2.71 -17.20
C PHE A 245 6.58 3.11 -18.53
N PRO A 246 6.77 2.35 -19.61
CA PRO A 246 6.13 2.69 -20.88
C PRO A 246 4.62 2.51 -20.81
N LEU A 247 3.87 3.43 -21.43
CA LEU A 247 2.41 3.37 -21.48
C LEU A 247 1.91 2.15 -22.28
N SER A 248 2.74 1.61 -23.18
CA SER A 248 2.45 0.36 -23.91
C SER A 248 2.22 -0.86 -23.00
N LEU A 249 2.59 -0.80 -21.71
CA LEU A 249 2.21 -1.82 -20.73
C LEU A 249 0.69 -1.93 -20.52
N ALA A 250 -0.05 -0.82 -20.62
CA ALA A 250 -1.50 -0.81 -20.52
C ALA A 250 -2.16 -1.41 -21.78
N HIS A 251 -1.62 -1.10 -22.95
CA HIS A 251 -2.15 -1.55 -24.24
C HIS A 251 -1.04 -2.18 -25.08
N PRO A 252 -0.68 -3.45 -24.83
CA PRO A 252 0.21 -4.16 -25.73
C PRO A 252 -0.49 -4.25 -27.09
N GLY A 253 0.08 -3.60 -28.09
CA GLY A 253 -0.42 -3.61 -29.46
C GLY A 253 -0.41 -4.99 -30.11
#